data_AF-A0A5M4D5F9-F1
#
_entry.id   AF-A0A5M4D5F9-F1
#
_cell.length_a   1.000
_cell.length_b   1.000
_cell.length_c   1.000
_cell.angle_alpha   90.00
_cell.angle_beta   90.00
_cell.angle_gamma   90.00
#
_symmetry.space_group_name_H-M   'P 1'
#
loop_
_entity.id
_entity.type
_entity.pdbx_description
1 polymer ?
#
loop_
_entity_poly.entity_id
_entity_poly.type
_entity_poly.pdbx_seq_one_letter_code
_entity_poly.pdbx_strand_id
1 'polypeptide(L)'
;MSRRRSRSRLPTSKKAGAPAPVGYFSLTRLPWHNFCFLLPIVIAYEAASLRFLADPSGQVVQTVRAQRLFEEAFERFGVLGMHLPAITMLTVLLLWHLLSRDSWKVRFDVLAGMAAEAAVWTFPLLMIAVILTPGVLIQAEAGDVTTWPLGARLTISVGAGLYEELLFRMVIIAAVDFLLVDLFRLSKRVGAVGAVGVSAAAFAVYHLIPGTGFSLSWFTLYAAAGIYLGAVYLLRGFGIVVAAHALYDVLVLTILSPQQG
;
A
#
# COMPACT_ATOMS: atom_id res chain seq x y z
N MET A 1 -38.57 -50.48 52.61
CA MET A 1 -38.16 -49.06 52.46
C MET A 1 -36.66 -49.02 52.12
N SER A 2 -36.30 -48.72 50.86
CA SER A 2 -34.89 -48.60 50.42
C SER A 2 -34.79 -47.43 49.44
N ARG A 3 -34.38 -46.26 49.94
CA ARG A 3 -34.15 -45.05 49.12
C ARG A 3 -32.82 -45.16 48.39
N ARG A 4 -32.84 -45.45 47.09
CA ARG A 4 -31.68 -45.25 46.20
C ARG A 4 -31.45 -43.75 46.00
N ARG A 5 -30.33 -43.23 46.50
CA ARG A 5 -29.85 -41.87 46.21
C ARG A 5 -29.44 -41.78 44.74
N SER A 6 -30.22 -41.04 43.96
CA SER A 6 -29.84 -40.60 42.61
C SER A 6 -28.63 -39.66 42.73
N ARG A 7 -27.48 -40.06 42.18
CA ARG A 7 -26.32 -39.18 42.03
C ARG A 7 -26.60 -38.23 40.86
N SER A 8 -26.87 -36.96 41.15
CA SER A 8 -26.90 -35.92 40.14
C SER A 8 -25.51 -35.81 39.49
N ARG A 9 -25.41 -36.20 38.22
CA ARG A 9 -24.27 -35.83 37.39
C ARG A 9 -24.46 -34.37 37.00
N LEU A 10 -23.74 -33.47 37.65
CA LEU A 10 -23.62 -32.10 37.20
C LEU A 10 -23.06 -32.11 35.76
N PRO A 11 -23.64 -31.33 34.83
CA PRO A 11 -23.09 -31.21 33.49
C PRO A 11 -21.70 -30.59 33.60
N THR A 12 -20.68 -31.32 33.13
CA THR A 12 -19.34 -30.79 32.98
C THR A 12 -19.39 -29.59 32.06
N SER A 13 -19.11 -28.40 32.60
CA SER A 13 -18.88 -27.18 31.83
C SER A 13 -17.93 -27.51 30.68
N LYS A 14 -18.42 -27.41 29.44
CA LYS A 14 -17.56 -27.41 28.25
C LYS A 14 -16.56 -26.29 28.47
N LYS A 15 -15.28 -26.66 28.68
CA LYS A 15 -14.16 -25.71 28.59
C LYS A 15 -14.40 -24.86 27.35
N ALA A 16 -14.60 -23.56 27.54
CA ALA A 16 -14.65 -22.61 26.43
C ALA A 16 -13.39 -22.87 25.59
N GLY A 17 -13.57 -23.38 24.37
CA GLY A 17 -12.46 -23.66 23.49
C GLY A 17 -11.64 -22.40 23.32
N ALA A 18 -10.32 -22.51 23.43
CA ALA A 18 -9.43 -21.40 23.13
C ALA A 18 -9.83 -20.80 21.77
N PRO A 19 -9.88 -19.46 21.63
CA PRO A 19 -10.25 -18.84 20.37
C PRO A 19 -9.37 -19.40 19.25
N ALA A 20 -9.99 -19.74 18.11
CA ALA A 20 -9.29 -20.28 16.96
C ALA A 20 -8.13 -19.32 16.58
N PRO A 21 -6.95 -19.86 16.20
CA PRO A 21 -5.82 -19.02 15.83
C PRO A 21 -6.21 -18.07 14.69
N VAL A 22 -5.82 -16.80 14.84
CA VAL A 22 -6.09 -15.76 13.84
C VAL A 22 -5.50 -16.19 12.50
N GLY A 23 -6.34 -16.29 11.48
CA GLY A 23 -5.96 -16.74 10.14
C GLY A 23 -5.04 -15.75 9.40
N TYR A 24 -4.33 -16.24 8.39
CA TYR A 24 -3.36 -15.47 7.60
C TYR A 24 -3.96 -14.14 7.09
N PHE A 25 -5.14 -14.14 6.45
CA PHE A 25 -5.78 -12.91 5.92
C PHE A 25 -6.13 -11.87 6.98
N SER A 26 -6.32 -12.29 8.23
CA SER A 26 -6.55 -11.34 9.32
C SER A 26 -5.23 -10.74 9.79
N LEU A 27 -4.17 -11.56 9.88
CA LEU A 27 -2.85 -11.10 10.30
C LEU A 27 -2.24 -10.10 9.32
N THR A 28 -2.39 -10.29 8.01
CA THR A 28 -1.86 -9.37 6.99
C THR A 28 -2.50 -7.98 7.03
N ARG A 29 -3.68 -7.85 7.64
CA ARG A 29 -4.37 -6.56 7.83
C ARG A 29 -4.04 -5.87 9.15
N LEU A 30 -3.33 -6.53 10.07
CA LEU A 30 -2.95 -5.93 11.34
C LEU A 30 -1.80 -4.93 11.17
N PRO A 31 -1.82 -3.79 11.89
CA PRO A 31 -0.81 -2.76 11.76
C PRO A 31 0.61 -3.26 12.06
N TRP A 32 0.76 -4.20 13.00
CA TRP A 32 2.07 -4.74 13.36
C TRP A 32 2.72 -5.59 12.26
N HIS A 33 1.95 -6.45 11.58
CA HIS A 33 2.49 -7.23 10.47
C HIS A 33 2.83 -6.33 9.27
N ASN A 34 1.99 -5.31 9.01
CA ASN A 34 2.28 -4.30 8.00
C ASN A 34 3.54 -3.49 8.33
N PHE A 35 3.71 -3.08 9.60
CA PHE A 35 4.91 -2.39 10.07
C PHE A 35 6.16 -3.25 9.86
N CYS A 36 6.16 -4.49 10.35
CA CYS A 36 7.32 -5.39 10.22
C CYS A 36 7.63 -5.74 8.76
N PHE A 37 6.61 -5.86 7.91
CA PHE A 37 6.77 -6.13 6.48
C PHE A 37 7.37 -4.93 5.74
N LEU A 38 6.89 -3.72 6.03
CA LEU A 38 7.30 -2.50 5.34
C LEU A 38 8.61 -1.91 5.88
N LEU A 39 8.95 -2.13 7.14
CA LEU A 39 10.18 -1.60 7.75
C LEU A 39 11.45 -1.88 6.92
N PRO A 40 11.76 -3.12 6.49
CA PRO A 40 12.93 -3.37 5.66
C PRO A 40 12.84 -2.71 4.28
N ILE A 41 11.64 -2.59 3.70
CA ILE A 41 11.41 -1.94 2.40
C ILE A 41 11.67 -0.43 2.52
N VAL A 42 11.18 0.20 3.58
CA VAL A 42 11.40 1.63 3.88
C VAL A 42 12.88 1.90 4.09
N ILE A 43 13.58 1.09 4.89
CA ILE A 43 15.03 1.27 5.12
C ILE A 43 15.80 1.16 3.81
N ALA A 44 15.46 0.17 2.98
CA ALA A 44 16.09 -0.01 1.67
C ALA A 44 15.80 1.18 0.74
N TYR A 45 14.56 1.69 0.73
CA TYR A 45 14.17 2.87 -0.03
C TYR A 45 14.97 4.10 0.37
N GLU A 46 15.02 4.43 1.67
CA GLU A 46 15.74 5.61 2.17
C GLU A 46 17.23 5.55 1.85
N ALA A 47 17.87 4.40 2.07
CA ALA A 47 19.27 4.20 1.73
C ALA A 47 19.54 4.33 0.22
N ALA A 48 18.64 3.81 -0.62
CA ALA A 48 18.75 3.90 -2.07
C ALA A 48 18.45 5.31 -2.60
N SER A 49 17.49 6.02 -2.00
CA SER A 49 17.16 7.41 -2.32
C SER A 49 18.35 8.34 -2.09
N LEU A 50 19.00 8.22 -0.93
CA LEU A 50 20.23 8.98 -0.63
C LEU A 50 21.38 8.66 -1.59
N ARG A 51 21.43 7.47 -2.15
CA ARG A 51 22.51 7.04 -3.06
C ARG A 51 22.26 7.40 -4.52
N PHE A 52 21.02 7.28 -4.98
CA PHE A 52 20.69 7.32 -6.41
C PHE A 52 19.88 8.54 -6.84
N LEU A 53 19.23 9.22 -5.89
CA LEU A 53 18.32 10.33 -6.19
C LEU A 53 18.79 11.68 -5.58
N ALA A 54 19.84 11.66 -4.76
CA ALA A 54 20.43 12.85 -4.14
C ALA A 54 21.50 13.54 -5.01
N ASP A 55 21.47 14.87 -5.04
CA ASP A 55 22.49 15.77 -5.60
C ASP A 55 23.75 15.80 -4.72
N PRO A 56 24.92 16.31 -5.19
CA PRO A 56 26.12 16.47 -4.35
C PRO A 56 25.92 17.37 -3.12
N SER A 57 24.87 18.18 -3.09
CA SER A 57 24.42 18.93 -1.90
C SER A 57 23.63 18.09 -0.87
N GLY A 58 23.34 16.82 -1.18
CA GLY A 58 22.53 15.91 -0.38
C GLY A 58 21.02 16.09 -0.54
N GLN A 59 20.56 16.94 -1.46
CA GLN A 59 19.15 17.18 -1.75
C GLN A 59 18.62 16.14 -2.75
N VAL A 60 17.47 15.52 -2.47
CA VAL A 60 16.87 14.56 -3.40
C VAL A 60 16.20 15.32 -4.54
N VAL A 61 16.78 15.30 -5.74
CA VAL A 61 16.30 16.08 -6.90
C VAL A 61 15.22 15.33 -7.67
N GLN A 62 15.20 14.00 -7.55
CA GLN A 62 14.37 13.13 -8.36
C GLN A 62 13.45 12.28 -7.49
N THR A 63 12.45 12.92 -6.90
CA THR A 63 11.46 12.26 -6.05
C THR A 63 10.22 11.84 -6.83
N VAL A 64 9.57 10.78 -6.36
CA VAL A 64 8.26 10.36 -6.86
C VAL A 64 7.28 11.51 -6.67
N ARG A 65 6.35 11.72 -7.60
CA ARG A 65 5.39 12.83 -7.54
C ARG A 65 4.63 12.87 -6.19
N ALA A 66 4.42 11.73 -5.53
CA ALA A 66 3.60 11.66 -4.32
C ALA A 66 4.43 12.09 -3.12
N GLN A 67 5.71 11.71 -3.16
CA GLN A 67 6.71 12.29 -2.27
C GLN A 67 6.78 13.80 -2.46
N ARG A 68 6.75 14.35 -3.69
CA ARG A 68 6.72 15.82 -3.90
C ARG A 68 5.53 16.50 -3.24
N LEU A 69 4.33 15.94 -3.33
CA LEU A 69 3.16 16.50 -2.64
C LEU A 69 3.35 16.54 -1.12
N PHE A 70 3.95 15.49 -0.55
CA PHE A 70 4.31 15.50 0.87
C PHE A 70 5.46 16.48 1.16
N GLU A 71 6.49 16.52 0.32
CA GLU A 71 7.61 17.46 0.45
C GLU A 71 7.11 18.89 0.39
N GLU A 72 6.32 19.30 -0.59
CA GLU A 72 5.71 20.64 -0.67
C GLU A 72 4.85 20.97 0.57
N ALA A 73 4.09 19.98 1.08
CA ALA A 73 3.31 20.15 2.31
C ALA A 73 4.21 20.30 3.55
N PHE A 74 5.37 19.64 3.55
CA PHE A 74 6.31 19.56 4.67
C PHE A 74 7.58 20.41 4.51
N GLU A 75 7.74 21.13 3.41
CA GLU A 75 8.92 21.95 3.06
C GLU A 75 9.13 23.08 4.07
N ARG A 76 8.02 23.51 4.69
CA ARG A 76 8.02 24.48 5.79
C ARG A 76 8.74 23.97 7.05
N PHE A 77 9.06 22.67 7.12
CA PHE A 77 9.77 22.03 8.24
C PHE A 77 11.25 21.72 7.94
N GLY A 78 11.80 22.15 6.78
CA GLY A 78 13.23 22.04 6.46
C GLY A 78 13.71 20.62 6.12
N VAL A 79 14.99 20.31 6.38
CA VAL A 79 15.66 19.02 6.06
C VAL A 79 14.91 17.79 6.63
N LEU A 80 14.18 17.97 7.74
CA LEU A 80 13.32 16.94 8.31
C LEU A 80 12.17 16.54 7.38
N GLY A 81 11.70 17.44 6.52
CA GLY A 81 10.63 17.23 5.54
C GLY A 81 10.92 16.11 4.52
N MET A 82 12.20 15.82 4.25
CA MET A 82 12.63 14.83 3.23
C MET A 82 12.35 13.37 3.65
N HIS A 83 12.58 13.02 4.92
CA HIS A 83 12.31 11.68 5.44
C HIS A 83 10.91 11.56 6.06
N LEU A 84 10.17 12.67 6.11
CA LEU A 84 8.92 12.77 6.82
C LEU A 84 7.87 11.77 6.32
N PRO A 85 7.72 11.47 5.02
CA PRO A 85 6.68 10.54 4.56
C PRO A 85 6.90 9.10 5.05
N ALA A 86 8.13 8.58 4.95
CA ALA A 86 8.48 7.24 5.43
C ALA A 86 8.35 7.13 6.96
N ILE A 87 8.86 8.12 7.69
CA ILE A 87 8.74 8.19 9.15
C ILE A 87 7.26 8.30 9.54
N THR A 88 6.48 9.11 8.83
CA THR A 88 5.04 9.29 9.08
C THR A 88 4.30 7.97 8.89
N MET A 89 4.56 7.24 7.80
CA MET A 89 3.94 5.93 7.56
C MET A 89 4.23 4.93 8.68
N LEU A 90 5.50 4.77 9.06
CA LEU A 90 5.89 3.87 10.13
C LEU A 90 5.33 4.31 11.48
N THR A 91 5.29 5.63 11.73
CA THR A 91 4.71 6.20 12.95
C THR A 91 3.21 5.96 13.02
N VAL A 92 2.47 6.18 11.93
CA VAL A 92 1.03 5.92 11.86
C VAL A 92 0.73 4.44 12.10
N LEU A 93 1.49 3.53 11.48
CA LEU A 93 1.34 2.09 11.71
C LEU A 93 1.66 1.70 13.16
N LEU A 94 2.72 2.26 13.74
CA LEU A 94 3.10 2.00 15.13
C LEU A 94 2.06 2.54 16.11
N LEU A 95 1.61 3.79 15.94
CA LEU A 95 0.57 4.40 16.76
C LEU A 95 -0.74 3.62 16.64
N TRP A 96 -1.13 3.24 15.42
CA TRP A 96 -2.31 2.40 15.21
C TRP A 96 -2.18 1.05 15.94
N HIS A 97 -1.01 0.41 15.89
CA HIS A 97 -0.77 -0.82 16.66
C HIS A 97 -0.90 -0.60 18.18
N LEU A 98 -0.29 0.46 18.70
CA LEU A 98 -0.36 0.81 20.12
C LEU A 98 -1.80 1.09 20.59
N LEU A 99 -2.59 1.80 19.77
CA LEU A 99 -3.99 2.09 20.06
C LEU A 99 -4.89 0.85 19.95
N SER A 100 -4.57 -0.07 19.04
CA SER A 100 -5.33 -1.31 18.83
C SER A 100 -5.09 -2.35 19.92
N ARG A 101 -3.97 -2.23 20.66
CA ARG A 101 -3.55 -3.18 21.73
C ARG A 101 -3.47 -4.63 21.25
N ASP A 102 -3.08 -4.81 19.99
CA ASP A 102 -2.89 -6.12 19.38
C ASP A 102 -1.64 -6.84 19.91
N SER A 103 -1.50 -8.12 19.57
CA SER A 103 -0.30 -8.88 19.92
C SER A 103 0.93 -8.40 19.16
N TRP A 104 2.04 -8.24 19.87
CA TRP A 104 3.38 -7.98 19.32
C TRP A 104 4.03 -9.20 18.66
N LYS A 105 3.33 -10.35 18.62
CA LYS A 105 3.86 -11.57 18.02
C LYS A 105 3.88 -11.45 16.49
N VAL A 106 5.08 -11.52 15.92
CA VAL A 106 5.29 -11.55 14.47
C VAL A 106 5.41 -13.00 13.99
N ARG A 107 4.70 -13.31 12.91
CA ARG A 107 4.79 -14.58 12.22
C ARG A 107 5.56 -14.40 10.91
N PHE A 108 6.81 -14.86 10.86
CA PHE A 108 7.68 -14.71 9.68
C PHE A 108 7.14 -15.45 8.45
N ASP A 109 6.43 -16.56 8.65
CA ASP A 109 5.71 -17.28 7.59
C ASP A 109 4.63 -16.39 6.94
N VAL A 110 3.98 -15.53 7.72
CA VAL A 110 3.02 -14.55 7.21
C VAL A 110 3.74 -13.47 6.40
N LEU A 111 4.88 -12.95 6.88
CA LEU A 111 5.65 -11.94 6.13
C LEU A 111 6.14 -12.46 4.78
N ALA A 112 6.65 -13.70 4.74
CA ALA A 112 7.04 -14.35 3.49
C ALA A 112 5.82 -14.58 2.57
N GLY A 113 4.68 -14.98 3.15
CA GLY A 113 3.41 -15.09 2.44
C GLY A 113 2.97 -13.76 1.83
N MET A 114 3.11 -12.64 2.55
CA MET A 114 2.77 -11.31 2.05
C MET A 114 3.60 -10.94 0.82
N ALA A 115 4.90 -11.25 0.81
CA ALA A 115 5.76 -11.00 -0.34
C ALA A 115 5.35 -11.85 -1.56
N ALA A 116 5.11 -13.15 -1.37
CA ALA A 116 4.65 -14.03 -2.43
C ALA A 116 3.29 -13.62 -2.99
N GLU A 117 2.39 -13.21 -2.09
CA GLU A 117 1.05 -12.76 -2.46
C GLU A 117 1.06 -11.42 -3.20
N ALA A 118 1.93 -10.48 -2.79
CA ALA A 118 2.12 -9.22 -3.51
C ALA A 118 2.50 -9.48 -4.97
N ALA A 119 3.41 -10.41 -5.23
CA ALA A 119 3.78 -10.80 -6.59
C ALA A 119 2.59 -11.38 -7.40
N VAL A 120 1.70 -12.14 -6.76
CA VAL A 120 0.47 -12.62 -7.40
C VAL A 120 -0.46 -11.46 -7.76
N TRP A 121 -0.64 -10.49 -6.86
CA TRP A 121 -1.48 -9.31 -7.12
C TRP A 121 -0.84 -8.29 -8.07
N THR A 122 0.47 -8.35 -8.31
CA THR A 122 1.10 -7.57 -9.38
C THR A 122 0.63 -8.02 -10.78
N PHE A 123 0.35 -9.31 -10.97
CA PHE A 123 0.01 -9.84 -12.30
C PHE A 123 -1.30 -9.28 -12.87
N PRO A 124 -2.44 -9.26 -12.15
CA PRO A 124 -3.66 -8.63 -12.68
C PRO A 124 -3.49 -7.13 -12.94
N LEU A 125 -2.70 -6.42 -12.13
CA LEU A 125 -2.40 -5.01 -12.36
C LEU A 125 -1.65 -4.82 -13.69
N LEU A 126 -0.67 -5.68 -13.96
CA LEU A 126 0.05 -5.70 -15.24
C LEU A 126 -0.90 -5.97 -16.42
N MET A 127 -1.84 -6.90 -16.26
CA MET A 127 -2.83 -7.20 -17.30
C MET A 127 -3.78 -6.03 -17.56
N ILE A 128 -4.24 -5.35 -16.50
CA ILE A 128 -5.05 -4.13 -16.63
C ILE A 128 -4.29 -3.07 -17.46
N ALA A 129 -3.00 -2.88 -17.17
CA ALA A 129 -2.16 -1.94 -17.91
C ALA A 129 -2.06 -2.27 -19.39
N VAL A 130 -1.71 -3.53 -19.71
CA VAL A 130 -1.52 -3.97 -21.10
C VAL A 130 -2.83 -3.93 -21.91
N ILE A 131 -3.96 -4.30 -21.30
CA ILE A 131 -5.26 -4.33 -21.98
C ILE A 131 -5.78 -2.92 -22.25
N LEU A 132 -5.72 -2.02 -21.26
CA LEU A 132 -6.30 -0.68 -21.38
C LEU A 132 -5.40 0.30 -22.14
N THR A 133 -4.08 0.08 -22.13
CA THR A 133 -3.12 0.88 -22.88
C THR A 133 -2.14 -0.04 -23.63
N PRO A 134 -2.56 -0.58 -24.78
CA PRO A 134 -1.69 -1.43 -25.60
C PRO A 134 -0.39 -0.68 -25.95
N GLY A 135 0.75 -1.26 -25.57
CA GLY A 135 2.05 -0.63 -25.73
C GLY A 135 2.56 0.14 -24.51
N VAL A 136 1.84 0.14 -23.37
CA VAL A 136 2.31 0.71 -22.09
C VAL A 136 3.71 0.22 -21.67
N LEU A 137 4.08 -1.00 -22.05
CA LEU A 137 5.39 -1.58 -21.74
C LEU A 137 6.52 -0.99 -22.60
N ILE A 138 6.18 -0.45 -23.77
CA ILE A 138 7.12 0.13 -24.74
C ILE A 138 7.13 1.66 -24.61
N GLN A 139 5.97 2.23 -24.31
CA GLN A 139 5.72 3.66 -24.14
C GLN A 139 5.52 4.00 -22.66
N ALA A 140 6.28 3.36 -21.76
CA ALA A 140 6.16 3.66 -20.33
C ALA A 140 6.09 5.18 -20.18
N GLU A 141 5.08 5.71 -19.49
CA GLU A 141 4.89 7.15 -19.26
C GLU A 141 6.02 7.76 -18.39
N ALA A 142 7.06 6.97 -18.14
CA ALA A 142 8.41 7.40 -17.90
C ALA A 142 8.90 8.21 -19.10
N GLY A 143 8.91 9.55 -18.99
CA GLY A 143 9.71 10.40 -19.87
C GLY A 143 11.20 10.03 -19.83
N ASP A 144 12.07 10.97 -19.47
CA ASP A 144 13.52 10.70 -19.35
C ASP A 144 13.88 9.65 -18.28
N VAL A 145 12.91 9.15 -17.49
CA VAL A 145 13.15 8.19 -16.40
C VAL A 145 13.67 6.83 -16.89
N THR A 146 13.35 6.42 -18.12
CA THR A 146 13.88 5.16 -18.68
C THR A 146 15.38 5.20 -18.94
N THR A 147 15.96 6.40 -19.09
CA THR A 147 17.41 6.59 -19.28
C THR A 147 18.19 6.55 -17.96
N TRP A 148 17.49 6.58 -16.82
CA TRP A 148 18.13 6.64 -15.52
C TRP A 148 18.83 5.33 -15.13
N PRO A 149 19.88 5.40 -14.29
CA PRO A 149 20.54 4.21 -13.77
C PRO A 149 19.55 3.25 -13.12
N LEU A 150 19.79 1.95 -13.24
CA LEU A 150 18.90 0.91 -12.69
C LEU A 150 18.56 1.14 -11.21
N GLY A 151 19.55 1.57 -10.41
CA GLY A 151 19.35 1.89 -9.00
C GLY A 151 18.31 3.00 -8.78
N ALA A 152 18.34 4.06 -9.60
CA ALA A 152 17.37 5.15 -9.52
C ALA A 152 15.96 4.67 -9.91
N ARG A 153 15.85 3.90 -11.00
CA ARG A 153 14.58 3.31 -11.45
C ARG A 153 13.95 2.39 -10.40
N LEU A 154 14.73 1.50 -9.80
CA LEU A 154 14.27 0.65 -8.69
C LEU A 154 13.82 1.48 -7.49
N THR A 155 14.57 2.54 -7.16
CA THR A 155 14.28 3.39 -6.01
C THR A 155 12.93 4.10 -6.19
N ILE A 156 12.69 4.74 -7.34
CA ILE A 156 11.42 5.43 -7.59
C ILE A 156 10.24 4.45 -7.66
N SER A 157 10.42 3.23 -8.18
CA SER A 157 9.36 2.20 -8.19
C SER A 157 8.94 1.82 -6.76
N VAL A 158 9.92 1.63 -5.87
CA VAL A 158 9.63 1.32 -4.46
C VAL A 158 8.99 2.54 -3.78
N GLY A 159 9.50 3.75 -4.04
CA GLY A 159 8.94 4.99 -3.51
C GLY A 159 7.48 5.21 -3.91
N ALA A 160 7.12 4.92 -5.16
CA ALA A 160 5.75 5.02 -5.65
C ALA A 160 4.82 4.08 -4.89
N GLY A 161 5.20 2.80 -4.77
CA GLY A 161 4.44 1.85 -3.96
C GLY A 161 4.27 2.30 -2.50
N LEU A 162 5.30 2.86 -1.86
CA LEU A 162 5.21 3.32 -0.47
C LEU A 162 4.31 4.55 -0.32
N TYR A 163 4.57 5.61 -1.11
CA TYR A 163 3.97 6.92 -0.89
C TYR A 163 2.61 7.09 -1.54
N GLU A 164 2.41 6.52 -2.72
CA GLU A 164 1.12 6.58 -3.38
C GLU A 164 0.10 5.73 -2.62
N GLU A 165 0.45 4.52 -2.19
CA GLU A 165 -0.49 3.71 -1.41
C GLU A 165 -0.77 4.31 -0.03
N LEU A 166 0.21 4.94 0.62
CA LEU A 166 -0.01 5.70 1.85
C LEU A 166 -1.07 6.80 1.64
N LEU A 167 -0.87 7.64 0.63
CA LEU A 167 -1.78 8.75 0.36
C LEU A 167 -3.16 8.27 -0.09
N PHE A 168 -3.22 7.48 -1.15
CA PHE A 168 -4.48 7.12 -1.78
C PHE A 168 -5.24 6.07 -0.99
N ARG A 169 -4.57 5.08 -0.39
CA ARG A 169 -5.27 3.95 0.27
C ARG A 169 -5.32 4.07 1.77
N MET A 170 -4.28 4.55 2.44
CA MET A 170 -4.38 4.75 3.88
C MET A 170 -5.11 6.05 4.21
N VAL A 171 -4.68 7.19 3.66
CA VAL A 171 -5.22 8.50 4.04
C VAL A 171 -6.59 8.76 3.41
N ILE A 172 -6.70 8.73 2.07
CA ILE A 172 -7.97 9.09 1.40
C ILE A 172 -9.08 8.10 1.73
N ILE A 173 -8.83 6.78 1.69
CA ILE A 173 -9.89 5.81 2.03
C ILE A 173 -10.33 5.96 3.49
N ALA A 174 -9.40 6.16 4.45
CA ALA A 174 -9.78 6.38 5.84
C ALA A 174 -10.60 7.67 6.02
N ALA A 175 -10.19 8.77 5.37
CA ALA A 175 -10.91 10.04 5.44
C ALA A 175 -12.33 9.93 4.86
N VAL A 176 -12.49 9.24 3.72
CA VAL A 176 -13.79 9.06 3.08
C VAL A 176 -14.65 8.04 3.84
N ASP A 177 -14.09 6.94 4.36
CA ASP A 177 -14.84 6.00 5.22
C ASP A 177 -15.34 6.70 6.48
N PHE A 178 -14.49 7.50 7.14
CA PHE A 178 -14.90 8.32 8.29
C PHE A 178 -16.05 9.27 7.93
N LEU A 179 -15.94 9.98 6.81
CA LEU A 179 -16.98 10.91 6.36
C LEU A 179 -18.30 10.19 6.08
N LEU A 180 -18.26 9.12 5.29
CA LEU A 180 -19.46 8.42 4.84
C LEU A 180 -20.09 7.59 5.96
N VAL A 181 -19.30 6.88 6.75
CA VAL A 181 -19.79 5.91 7.74
C VAL A 181 -19.91 6.50 9.13
N ASP A 182 -18.92 7.26 9.60
CA ASP A 182 -18.93 7.75 10.98
C ASP A 182 -19.68 9.09 11.09
N LEU A 183 -19.47 10.01 10.13
CA LEU A 183 -20.16 11.31 10.13
C LEU A 183 -21.57 11.22 9.53
N PHE A 184 -21.70 10.66 8.32
CA PHE A 184 -22.99 10.57 7.63
C PHE A 184 -23.78 9.29 7.91
N ARG A 185 -23.23 8.36 8.72
CA ARG A 185 -23.92 7.14 9.18
C ARG A 185 -24.43 6.25 8.04
N LEU A 186 -23.76 6.26 6.90
CA LEU A 186 -24.06 5.36 5.79
C LEU A 186 -23.57 3.93 6.09
N SER A 187 -24.07 2.96 5.35
CA SER A 187 -23.66 1.56 5.54
C SER A 187 -22.16 1.35 5.24
N LYS A 188 -21.51 0.41 5.93
CA LYS A 188 -20.10 0.05 5.69
C LYS A 188 -19.81 -0.34 4.23
N ARG A 189 -20.78 -0.91 3.52
CA ARG A 189 -20.64 -1.21 2.08
C ARG A 189 -20.58 0.05 1.23
N VAL A 190 -21.43 1.04 1.52
CA VAL A 190 -21.41 2.35 0.84
C VAL A 190 -20.13 3.09 1.18
N GLY A 191 -19.68 3.07 2.44
CA GLY A 191 -18.38 3.60 2.85
C GLY A 191 -17.23 3.01 2.04
N ALA A 192 -17.11 1.69 2.01
CA ALA A 192 -16.05 1.00 1.28
C ALA A 192 -16.06 1.30 -0.23
N VAL A 193 -17.23 1.20 -0.89
CA VAL A 193 -17.33 1.47 -2.33
C VAL A 193 -17.06 2.94 -2.64
N GLY A 194 -17.62 3.86 -1.84
CA GLY A 194 -17.41 5.30 -2.01
C GLY A 194 -15.95 5.70 -1.80
N ALA A 195 -15.32 5.17 -0.75
CA ALA A 195 -13.92 5.45 -0.43
C ALA A 195 -12.96 4.92 -1.50
N VAL A 196 -13.17 3.70 -2.00
CA VAL A 196 -12.40 3.17 -3.13
C VAL A 196 -12.63 3.98 -4.40
N GLY A 197 -13.89 4.36 -4.69
CA GLY A 197 -14.22 5.17 -5.87
C GLY A 197 -13.56 6.55 -5.85
N VAL A 198 -13.64 7.26 -4.72
CA VAL A 198 -13.00 8.59 -4.56
C VAL A 198 -11.48 8.47 -4.60
N SER A 199 -10.90 7.48 -3.93
CA SER A 199 -9.46 7.21 -3.96
C SER A 199 -8.97 6.92 -5.38
N ALA A 200 -9.68 6.08 -6.13
CA ALA A 200 -9.34 5.74 -7.51
C ALA A 200 -9.45 6.94 -8.47
N ALA A 201 -10.49 7.77 -8.31
CA ALA A 201 -10.64 8.99 -9.09
C ALA A 201 -9.52 9.99 -8.78
N ALA A 202 -9.17 10.17 -7.51
CA ALA A 202 -8.05 11.01 -7.09
C ALA A 202 -6.72 10.50 -7.66
N PHE A 203 -6.49 9.17 -7.63
CA PHE A 203 -5.30 8.54 -8.21
C PHE A 203 -5.19 8.77 -9.72
N ALA A 204 -6.31 8.70 -10.46
CA ALA A 204 -6.34 8.98 -11.89
C ALA A 204 -6.10 10.44 -12.22
N VAL A 205 -6.74 11.37 -11.49
CA VAL A 205 -6.53 12.82 -11.65
C VAL A 205 -5.07 13.19 -11.35
N TYR A 206 -4.50 12.59 -10.31
CA TYR A 206 -3.13 12.80 -9.90
C TYR A 206 -2.09 12.39 -10.96
N HIS A 207 -2.41 11.38 -11.76
CA HIS A 207 -1.56 10.94 -12.86
C HIS A 207 -1.72 11.76 -14.15
N LEU A 208 -2.68 12.70 -14.20
CA LEU A 208 -2.76 13.63 -15.33
C LEU A 208 -1.50 14.50 -15.37
N ILE A 209 -0.73 14.37 -16.44
CA ILE A 209 0.50 15.15 -16.63
C ILE A 209 0.12 16.54 -17.14
N PRO A 210 0.45 17.62 -16.42
CA PRO A 210 0.20 18.97 -16.91
C PRO A 210 0.93 19.20 -18.24
N GLY A 211 0.22 19.73 -19.24
CA GLY A 211 0.81 20.13 -20.53
C GLY A 211 0.82 19.05 -21.62
N THR A 212 0.47 17.78 -21.34
CA THR A 212 0.41 16.71 -22.35
C THR A 212 -0.99 16.48 -22.95
N GLY A 213 -2.00 17.21 -22.47
CA GLY A 213 -3.41 17.01 -22.83
C GLY A 213 -4.06 15.83 -22.11
N PHE A 214 -5.38 15.74 -22.18
CA PHE A 214 -6.14 14.64 -21.55
C PHE A 214 -6.14 13.41 -22.46
N SER A 215 -5.65 12.28 -21.94
CA SER A 215 -5.78 10.98 -22.58
C SER A 215 -6.78 10.11 -21.83
N LEU A 216 -7.85 9.70 -22.52
CA LEU A 216 -8.86 8.84 -21.95
C LEU A 216 -8.30 7.44 -21.60
N SER A 217 -7.37 6.90 -22.39
CA SER A 217 -6.79 5.58 -22.12
C SER A 217 -5.96 5.57 -20.84
N TRP A 218 -5.10 6.58 -20.65
CA TRP A 218 -4.29 6.73 -19.45
C TRP A 218 -5.15 7.02 -18.21
N PHE A 219 -6.12 7.92 -18.33
CA PHE A 219 -7.06 8.17 -17.24
C PHE A 219 -7.83 6.89 -16.84
N THR A 220 -8.30 6.13 -17.83
CA THR A 220 -9.03 4.87 -17.58
C THR A 220 -8.11 3.82 -16.96
N LEU A 221 -6.85 3.71 -17.41
CA LEU A 221 -5.84 2.85 -16.80
C LEU A 221 -5.65 3.19 -15.32
N TYR A 222 -5.34 4.44 -15.00
CA TYR A 222 -5.11 4.83 -13.61
C TYR A 222 -6.36 4.71 -12.76
N ALA A 223 -7.56 5.00 -13.28
CA ALA A 223 -8.81 4.77 -12.56
C ALA A 223 -9.03 3.27 -12.27
N ALA A 224 -8.80 2.40 -13.24
CA ALA A 224 -8.95 0.95 -13.08
C ALA A 224 -7.90 0.36 -12.11
N ALA A 225 -6.63 0.76 -12.23
CA ALA A 225 -5.56 0.44 -11.28
C ALA A 225 -5.92 0.96 -9.88
N GLY A 226 -6.48 2.17 -9.80
CA GLY A 226 -7.02 2.82 -8.63
C GLY A 226 -7.98 1.93 -7.85
N ILE A 227 -9.03 1.47 -8.55
CA ILE A 227 -10.07 0.57 -8.02
C ILE A 227 -9.47 -0.77 -7.60
N TYR A 228 -8.63 -1.35 -8.46
CA TYR A 228 -8.00 -2.65 -8.22
C TYR A 228 -7.14 -2.65 -6.96
N LEU A 229 -6.19 -1.71 -6.84
CA LEU A 229 -5.33 -1.56 -5.67
C LEU A 229 -6.15 -1.21 -4.41
N GLY A 230 -7.22 -0.41 -4.55
CA GLY A 230 -8.17 -0.16 -3.46
C GLY A 230 -8.85 -1.43 -2.96
N ALA A 231 -9.23 -2.34 -3.86
CA ALA A 231 -9.79 -3.63 -3.49
C ALA A 231 -8.75 -4.54 -2.81
N VAL A 232 -7.52 -4.62 -3.33
CA VAL A 232 -6.42 -5.39 -2.70
C VAL A 232 -6.13 -4.86 -1.31
N TYR A 233 -6.06 -3.53 -1.12
CA TYR A 233 -5.89 -2.89 0.18
C TYR A 233 -6.94 -3.34 1.20
N LEU A 234 -8.23 -3.24 0.87
CA LEU A 234 -9.32 -3.60 1.78
C LEU A 234 -9.36 -5.10 2.09
N LEU A 235 -9.06 -5.94 1.11
CA LEU A 235 -9.17 -7.39 1.24
C LEU A 235 -7.95 -7.98 1.95
N ARG A 236 -6.75 -7.45 1.68
CA ARG A 236 -5.47 -8.13 2.00
C ARG A 236 -4.59 -7.35 2.96
N GLY A 237 -4.65 -6.02 2.94
CA GLY A 237 -3.91 -5.15 3.84
C GLY A 237 -2.88 -4.27 3.13
N PHE A 238 -2.33 -3.33 3.89
CA PHE A 238 -1.52 -2.22 3.39
C PHE A 238 -0.17 -2.65 2.79
N GLY A 239 0.56 -3.53 3.47
CA GLY A 239 1.87 -3.98 3.03
C GLY A 239 1.82 -4.75 1.71
N ILE A 240 0.77 -5.57 1.51
CA ILE A 240 0.60 -6.33 0.26
C ILE A 240 0.31 -5.38 -0.90
N VAL A 241 -0.56 -4.37 -0.74
CA VAL A 241 -0.86 -3.43 -1.83
C VAL A 241 0.35 -2.55 -2.18
N VAL A 242 1.11 -2.10 -1.16
CA VAL A 242 2.37 -1.36 -1.34
C VAL A 242 3.37 -2.17 -2.17
N ALA A 243 3.60 -3.43 -1.77
CA ALA A 243 4.53 -4.30 -2.49
C ALA A 243 4.02 -4.68 -3.89
N ALA A 244 2.71 -4.89 -4.08
CA ALA A 244 2.14 -5.22 -5.38
C ALA A 244 2.31 -4.07 -6.38
N HIS A 245 2.09 -2.83 -5.92
CA HIS A 245 2.32 -1.62 -6.72
C HIS A 245 3.81 -1.42 -7.01
N ALA A 246 4.68 -1.46 -5.98
CA ALA A 246 6.12 -1.33 -6.19
C ALA A 246 6.67 -2.38 -7.17
N LEU A 247 6.23 -3.64 -7.07
CA LEU A 247 6.63 -4.70 -8.00
C LEU A 247 6.13 -4.44 -9.42
N TYR A 248 4.91 -3.92 -9.59
CA TYR A 248 4.41 -3.52 -10.90
C TYR A 248 5.33 -2.46 -11.54
N ASP A 249 5.68 -1.41 -10.79
CA ASP A 249 6.56 -0.36 -11.29
C ASP A 249 7.97 -0.87 -11.58
N VAL A 250 8.51 -1.76 -10.74
CA VAL A 250 9.80 -2.40 -11.00
C VAL A 250 9.76 -3.17 -12.32
N LEU A 251 8.72 -3.98 -12.54
CA LEU A 251 8.57 -4.73 -13.79
C LEU A 251 8.52 -3.79 -15.00
N VAL A 252 7.67 -2.75 -14.93
CA VAL A 252 7.48 -1.81 -16.04
C VAL A 252 8.75 -1.00 -16.31
N LEU A 253 9.37 -0.40 -15.29
CA LEU A 253 10.48 0.54 -15.46
C LEU A 253 11.84 -0.13 -15.67
N THR A 254 12.02 -1.40 -15.29
CA THR A 254 13.35 -2.06 -15.35
C THR A 254 13.42 -3.24 -16.30
N ILE A 255 12.44 -4.14 -16.24
CA ILE A 255 12.47 -5.42 -16.96
C ILE A 255 11.82 -5.30 -18.33
N LEU A 256 10.71 -4.56 -18.42
CA LEU A 256 9.88 -4.49 -19.62
C LEU A 256 10.16 -3.25 -20.48
N SER A 257 10.72 -2.19 -19.89
CA SER A 257 11.14 -1.00 -20.63
C SER A 257 12.37 -1.30 -21.51
N PRO A 258 12.40 -0.87 -22.79
CA PRO A 258 13.59 -0.96 -23.63
C PRO A 258 14.78 -0.26 -22.97
N GLN A 259 15.88 -0.97 -22.75
CA GLN A 259 17.11 -0.35 -22.27
C GLN A 259 17.81 0.28 -23.47
N GLN A 260 18.02 1.60 -23.46
CA GLN A 260 18.92 2.24 -24.42
C GLN A 260 20.34 1.85 -24.03
N GLY A 261 20.93 0.93 -24.80
CA GLY A 261 22.35 0.57 -24.73
C GLY A 261 23.21 1.53 -25.53
#